data_AF-A0A565CMT3-F1
#
_entry.id   AF-A0A565CMT3-F1
#
_cell.length_a   1.000
_cell.length_b   1.000
_cell.length_c   1.000
_cell.angle_alpha   90.00
_cell.angle_beta   90.00
_cell.angle_gamma   90.00
#
_symmetry.space_group_name_H-M   'P 1'
#
loop_
_entity.id
_entity.type
_entity.pdbx_description
1 polymer ?
#
loop_
_entity_poly.entity_id
_entity_poly.type
_entity_poly.pdbx_seq_one_letter_code
_entity_poly.pdbx_strand_id
1 'polypeptide(L)'
;MEFMTSTLVLMYKVSKGPRMGPNKQLTGVATESQRVVRECEVTAILILYGLPRLLTGYLLAHEMMHAYLRLNGHRILNNVLEEGICQVLGHMWLESQTYAPIDAAASSSTSSSRTPLAAASASKKGECSNFEKKLVEFYKNQIEENDSPIYGLGFKKVYEMVSYTSFQETLKDIIHWG
;
A
#
# COMPACT_ATOMS: atom_id res chain seq x y z
N MET A 1 18.62 -6.61 -8.70
CA MET A 1 18.06 -6.69 -7.33
C MET A 1 16.56 -6.55 -7.51
N GLU A 2 15.90 -7.68 -7.83
CA GLU A 2 14.44 -7.71 -7.92
C GLU A 2 13.93 -7.28 -6.54
N PHE A 3 13.29 -6.12 -6.45
CA PHE A 3 12.50 -5.83 -5.26
C PHE A 3 11.51 -6.97 -5.14
N MET A 4 11.72 -7.72 -4.05
CA MET A 4 10.98 -8.88 -3.61
C MET A 4 9.61 -8.88 -4.25
N THR A 5 9.31 -9.94 -5.01
CA THR A 5 7.93 -10.31 -5.30
C THR A 5 7.12 -10.07 -4.03
N SER A 6 6.34 -8.99 -4.00
CA SER A 6 5.43 -8.66 -2.91
C SER A 6 4.38 -9.75 -2.89
N THR A 7 4.76 -10.92 -2.38
CA THR A 7 3.82 -11.97 -2.03
C THR A 7 3.39 -11.67 -0.60
N LEU A 8 2.81 -10.48 -0.40
CA LEU A 8 1.92 -10.25 0.70
C LEU A 8 0.59 -10.86 0.27
N VAL A 9 0.37 -12.07 0.75
CA VAL A 9 -0.85 -12.82 0.46
C VAL A 9 -1.98 -12.15 1.22
N LEU A 10 -2.76 -11.31 0.53
CA LEU A 10 -4.12 -10.99 0.94
C LEU A 10 -4.94 -12.29 0.96
N MET A 11 -5.06 -12.90 2.14
CA MET A 11 -5.88 -14.11 2.30
C MET A 11 -7.36 -13.73 2.25
N TYR A 12 -8.09 -14.30 1.29
CA TYR A 12 -9.52 -14.12 1.11
C TYR A 12 -10.30 -15.41 1.36
N LYS A 13 -11.51 -15.30 1.94
CA LYS A 13 -12.47 -16.40 2.04
C LYS A 13 -13.59 -16.17 1.03
N VAL A 14 -13.85 -17.14 0.16
CA VAL A 14 -15.08 -17.17 -0.64
C VAL A 14 -16.19 -17.82 0.21
N SER A 15 -17.26 -17.10 0.51
CA SER A 15 -18.39 -17.65 1.25
C SER A 15 -19.33 -18.45 0.33
N LYS A 16 -19.31 -19.78 0.52
CA LYS A 16 -20.31 -20.83 0.23
C LYS A 16 -20.86 -20.96 -1.21
N GLY A 17 -20.61 -22.12 -1.80
CA GLY A 17 -21.39 -22.66 -2.93
C GLY A 17 -22.80 -23.11 -2.51
N PRO A 18 -23.71 -23.29 -3.48
CA PRO A 18 -25.13 -23.58 -3.23
C PRO A 18 -25.32 -24.85 -2.40
N ARG A 19 -26.26 -24.84 -1.45
CA ARG A 19 -26.62 -26.04 -0.68
C ARG A 19 -27.36 -27.02 -1.58
N MET A 20 -26.78 -28.20 -1.72
CA MET A 20 -27.36 -29.31 -2.47
C MET A 20 -28.52 -29.92 -1.69
N GLY A 21 -29.71 -29.94 -2.28
CA GLY A 21 -30.89 -30.58 -1.70
C GLY A 21 -30.78 -32.12 -1.69
N PRO A 22 -31.65 -32.82 -0.94
CA PRO A 22 -31.52 -34.26 -0.66
C PRO A 22 -31.54 -35.20 -1.88
N ASN A 23 -31.81 -34.71 -3.10
CA ASN A 23 -32.08 -35.58 -4.26
C ASN A 23 -31.38 -35.21 -5.58
N LYS A 24 -30.27 -34.44 -5.54
CA LYS A 24 -29.43 -34.12 -6.72
C LYS A 24 -30.15 -33.55 -7.97
N GLN A 25 -31.41 -33.11 -7.89
CA GLN A 25 -32.10 -32.47 -9.00
C GLN A 25 -32.10 -30.95 -8.86
N LEU A 26 -31.72 -30.28 -9.94
CA LEU A 26 -31.75 -28.82 -10.10
C LEU A 26 -33.11 -28.44 -10.69
N THR A 27 -34.13 -28.27 -9.84
CA THR A 27 -35.48 -27.87 -10.29
C THR A 27 -35.61 -26.36 -10.29
N GLY A 28 -35.91 -25.77 -11.45
CA GLY A 28 -36.26 -24.36 -11.60
C GLY A 28 -35.08 -23.41 -11.78
N VAL A 29 -34.42 -23.46 -12.95
CA VAL A 29 -33.51 -22.39 -13.38
C VAL A 29 -34.36 -21.20 -13.81
N ALA A 30 -34.80 -20.40 -12.85
CA ALA A 30 -35.11 -19.01 -13.11
C ALA A 30 -33.78 -18.26 -13.10
N THR A 31 -33.39 -17.72 -14.25
CA THR A 31 -32.23 -16.83 -14.37
C THR A 31 -32.58 -15.48 -13.74
N GLU A 32 -32.68 -15.44 -12.41
CA GLU A 32 -32.55 -14.18 -11.70
C GLU A 32 -31.07 -13.84 -11.63
N SER A 33 -30.70 -12.65 -12.08
CA SER A 33 -29.39 -12.06 -11.86
C SER A 33 -29.25 -11.76 -10.37
N GLN A 34 -29.06 -12.79 -9.55
CA GLN A 34 -28.76 -12.61 -8.15
C GLN A 34 -27.41 -11.90 -8.08
N ARG A 35 -27.42 -10.60 -7.81
CA ARG A 35 -26.24 -9.81 -7.50
C ARG A 35 -25.66 -10.38 -6.21
N VAL A 36 -24.79 -11.38 -6.34
CA VAL A 36 -24.03 -11.91 -5.22
C VAL A 36 -23.09 -10.79 -4.80
N VAL A 37 -23.52 -10.00 -3.82
CA VAL A 37 -22.65 -9.07 -3.09
C VAL A 37 -21.69 -9.96 -2.32
N ARG A 38 -20.58 -10.37 -2.97
CA ARG A 38 -19.49 -11.05 -2.29
C ARG A 38 -18.88 -10.02 -1.36
N GLU A 39 -19.07 -10.11 -0.06
CA GLU A 39 -18.32 -9.30 0.90
C GLU A 39 -16.85 -9.77 0.83
N CYS A 40 -15.94 -8.95 0.28
CA CYS A 40 -14.49 -9.21 0.42
C CYS A 40 -14.07 -8.57 1.72
N GLU A 41 -13.68 -9.40 2.67
CA GLU A 41 -13.02 -8.94 3.88
C GLU A 41 -11.52 -9.00 3.65
N VAL A 42 -10.83 -7.88 3.90
CA VAL A 42 -9.38 -7.88 4.10
C VAL A 42 -9.15 -8.30 5.54
N THR A 43 -8.69 -9.53 5.74
CA THR A 43 -8.58 -10.12 7.09
C THR A 43 -7.25 -9.80 7.77
N ALA A 44 -6.18 -9.61 6.98
CA ALA A 44 -4.86 -9.28 7.47
C ALA A 44 -4.05 -8.53 6.42
N ILE A 45 -3.18 -7.63 6.90
CA ILE A 45 -2.04 -7.11 6.16
C ILE A 45 -0.81 -7.65 6.89
N LEU A 46 -0.04 -8.49 6.22
CA LEU A 46 1.19 -9.05 6.79
C LEU A 46 2.33 -8.10 6.48
N ILE A 47 3.26 -7.92 7.42
CA ILE A 47 4.45 -7.09 7.21
C ILE A 47 5.65 -7.91 7.68
N LEU A 48 6.66 -8.02 6.84
CA LEU A 48 7.89 -8.73 7.19
C LEU A 48 8.66 -7.94 8.27
N TYR A 49 9.01 -8.62 9.35
CA TYR A 49 9.82 -8.04 10.42
C TYR A 49 11.29 -7.89 10.01
N GLY A 50 11.95 -6.83 10.50
CA GLY A 50 13.38 -6.58 10.30
C GLY A 50 13.74 -5.67 9.12
N LEU A 51 12.74 -5.15 8.39
CA LEU A 51 12.98 -4.17 7.33
C LEU A 51 13.24 -2.76 7.90
N PRO A 52 14.04 -1.92 7.22
CA PRO A 52 14.20 -0.52 7.59
C PRO A 52 12.86 0.23 7.63
N ARG A 53 12.74 1.23 8.53
CA ARG A 53 11.51 2.02 8.74
C ARG A 53 10.90 2.56 7.45
N LEU A 54 11.74 3.15 6.58
CA LEU A 54 11.29 3.75 5.32
C LEU A 54 10.77 2.69 4.33
N LEU A 55 11.49 1.58 4.18
CA LEU A 55 11.04 0.48 3.32
C LEU A 55 9.74 -0.14 3.84
N THR A 56 9.62 -0.30 5.15
CA THR A 56 8.41 -0.83 5.80
C THR A 56 7.21 0.07 5.55
N GLY A 57 7.35 1.38 5.72
CA GLY A 57 6.25 2.31 5.50
C GLY A 57 5.83 2.42 4.04
N TYR A 58 6.80 2.38 3.11
CA TYR A 58 6.53 2.28 1.67
C TYR A 58 5.69 1.03 1.35
N LEU A 59 6.12 -0.14 1.80
CA LEU A 59 5.40 -1.40 1.59
C LEU A 59 4.01 -1.37 2.24
N LEU A 60 3.90 -0.83 3.45
CA LEU A 60 2.61 -0.71 4.11
C LEU A 60 1.64 0.18 3.34
N ALA A 61 2.08 1.33 2.84
CA ALA A 61 1.26 2.21 2.02
C ALA A 61 0.79 1.49 0.74
N HIS A 62 1.68 0.75 0.08
CA HIS A 62 1.36 -0.08 -1.08
C HIS A 62 0.24 -1.10 -0.76
N GLU A 63 0.37 -1.87 0.32
CA GLU A 63 -0.64 -2.86 0.70
C GLU A 63 -1.96 -2.24 1.17
N MET A 64 -1.90 -1.08 1.84
CA MET A 64 -3.10 -0.34 2.22
C MET A 64 -3.91 0.10 0.99
N MET A 65 -3.24 0.37 -0.13
CA MET A 65 -3.93 0.67 -1.39
C MET A 65 -4.65 -0.55 -1.96
N HIS A 66 -4.00 -1.73 -1.98
CA HIS A 66 -4.70 -2.97 -2.34
C HIS A 66 -5.90 -3.22 -1.43
N ALA A 67 -5.72 -3.08 -0.10
CA ALA A 67 -6.80 -3.25 0.86
C ALA A 67 -7.97 -2.28 0.59
N TYR A 68 -7.67 -1.01 0.32
CA TYR A 68 -8.66 0.01 -0.03
C TYR A 68 -9.46 -0.40 -1.28
N LEU A 69 -8.79 -0.78 -2.37
CA LEU A 69 -9.45 -1.20 -3.62
C LEU A 69 -10.39 -2.38 -3.38
N ARG A 70 -9.94 -3.38 -2.59
CA ARG A 70 -10.73 -4.60 -2.31
C ARG A 70 -11.94 -4.33 -1.42
N LEU A 71 -11.79 -3.53 -0.36
CA LEU A 71 -12.88 -3.16 0.55
C LEU A 71 -13.96 -2.33 -0.17
N ASN A 72 -13.58 -1.53 -1.16
CA ASN A 72 -14.51 -0.74 -1.98
C ASN A 72 -15.07 -1.50 -3.20
N GLY A 73 -14.70 -2.77 -3.38
CA GLY A 73 -15.27 -3.65 -4.42
C GLY A 73 -14.61 -3.55 -5.80
N HIS A 74 -13.46 -2.88 -5.92
CA HIS A 74 -12.70 -2.73 -7.17
C HIS A 74 -11.79 -3.93 -7.39
N ARG A 75 -12.33 -5.01 -7.99
CA ARG A 75 -11.65 -6.33 -8.08
C ARG A 75 -11.17 -6.74 -9.46
N ILE A 76 -11.56 -6.00 -10.50
CA ILE A 76 -11.28 -6.33 -11.89
C ILE A 76 -10.43 -5.21 -12.50
N LEU A 77 -9.43 -4.74 -11.75
CA LEU A 77 -8.47 -3.82 -12.33
C LEU A 77 -7.45 -4.62 -13.12
N ASN A 78 -6.99 -4.04 -14.23
CA ASN A 78 -5.81 -4.54 -14.91
C ASN A 78 -4.62 -4.56 -13.93
N ASN A 79 -3.92 -5.69 -13.79
CA ASN A 79 -2.80 -5.83 -12.84
C ASN A 79 -1.76 -4.71 -12.96
N VAL A 80 -1.49 -4.21 -14.17
CA VAL A 80 -0.54 -3.09 -14.37
C VAL A 80 -1.06 -1.79 -13.73
N LEU A 81 -2.36 -1.52 -13.79
CA LEU A 81 -2.97 -0.35 -13.16
C LEU A 81 -3.15 -0.53 -11.65
N GLU A 82 -3.55 -1.72 -11.20
CA GLU A 82 -3.67 -2.05 -9.76
C GLU A 82 -2.30 -1.90 -9.07
N GLU A 83 -1.26 -2.54 -9.60
CA GLU A 83 0.09 -2.41 -9.06
C GLU A 83 0.63 -0.98 -9.21
N GLY A 84 0.33 -0.33 -10.34
CA GLY A 84 0.76 1.04 -10.59
C GLY A 84 0.26 2.04 -9.55
N ILE A 85 -1.04 1.99 -9.20
CA ILE A 85 -1.58 2.91 -8.19
C ILE A 85 -1.09 2.61 -6.78
N CYS A 86 -0.85 1.33 -6.46
CA CYS A 86 -0.26 0.93 -5.19
C CYS A 86 1.21 1.41 -5.08
N GLN A 87 1.98 1.32 -6.16
CA GLN A 87 3.34 1.86 -6.26
C GLN A 87 3.36 3.39 -6.09
N VAL A 88 2.44 4.11 -6.75
CA VAL A 88 2.34 5.58 -6.62
C VAL A 88 2.01 5.98 -5.18
N LEU A 89 1.09 5.30 -4.50
CA LEU A 89 0.79 5.63 -3.11
C LEU A 89 2.00 5.42 -2.19
N GLY A 90 2.75 4.33 -2.39
CA GLY A 90 4.01 4.08 -1.69
C GLY A 90 5.06 5.16 -1.96
N HIS A 91 5.20 5.59 -3.21
CA HIS A 91 6.12 6.66 -3.62
C HIS A 91 5.76 8.01 -2.97
N MET A 92 4.47 8.38 -2.96
CA MET A 92 3.98 9.58 -2.27
C MET A 92 4.24 9.51 -0.76
N TRP A 93 4.10 8.32 -0.14
CA TRP A 93 4.45 8.14 1.26
C TRP A 93 5.94 8.43 1.50
N LEU A 94 6.85 7.88 0.68
CA LEU A 94 8.28 8.16 0.75
C LEU A 94 8.60 9.64 0.62
N GLU A 95 7.94 10.33 -0.33
CA GLU A 95 8.11 11.76 -0.52
C GLU A 95 7.73 12.57 0.72
N SER A 96 6.64 12.20 1.41
CA SER A 96 6.21 12.87 2.64
C SER A 96 7.23 12.79 3.78
N GLN A 97 8.06 11.73 3.80
CA GLN A 97 9.12 11.55 4.80
C GLN A 97 10.29 12.54 4.61
N THR A 98 10.38 13.20 3.45
CA THR A 98 11.39 14.24 3.18
C THR A 98 11.09 15.54 3.94
N TYR A 99 9.81 15.78 4.25
CA TYR A 99 9.32 17.03 4.84
C TYR A 99 8.79 16.88 6.27
N ALA A 100 8.57 15.64 6.73
CA ALA A 100 8.09 15.36 8.09
C ALA A 100 9.24 15.35 9.13
N PRO A 101 9.14 16.13 10.23
CA PRO A 101 10.04 15.98 11.37
C PRO A 101 9.79 14.63 12.07
N ILE A 102 10.87 14.00 12.53
CA ILE A 102 10.81 12.69 13.19
C ILE A 102 10.39 12.89 14.65
N ASP A 103 9.08 12.89 14.89
CA ASP A 103 8.51 12.86 16.24
C ASP A 103 7.71 11.56 16.43
N ALA A 104 8.38 10.39 16.43
CA ALA A 104 7.95 9.13 17.07
C ALA A 104 8.70 7.89 16.52
N ALA A 105 9.85 7.56 17.09
CA ALA A 105 10.35 6.17 17.27
C ALA A 105 11.73 6.23 17.96
N ALA A 106 11.72 6.26 19.30
CA ALA A 106 12.94 6.33 20.09
C ALA A 106 13.63 4.95 20.27
N SER A 107 14.97 5.01 20.34
CA SER A 107 15.85 4.19 21.21
C SER A 107 16.54 2.94 20.65
N SER A 108 17.78 3.12 20.20
CA SER A 108 18.95 2.33 20.65
C SER A 108 20.21 3.04 20.13
N SER A 109 20.97 3.83 20.90
CA SER A 109 21.86 3.34 21.95
C SER A 109 22.46 4.53 22.73
N THR A 110 22.42 4.52 24.06
CA THR A 110 23.50 5.08 24.90
C THR A 110 23.32 4.71 26.37
N SER A 111 24.40 4.21 26.95
CA SER A 111 24.56 3.86 28.36
C SER A 111 24.96 5.07 29.21
N SER A 112 24.34 5.14 30.40
CA SER A 112 24.78 5.76 31.67
C SER A 112 24.66 7.28 31.91
N SER A 113 23.65 7.58 32.73
CA SER A 113 23.72 8.27 34.05
C SER A 113 23.35 9.77 34.18
N ARG A 114 22.44 9.98 35.15
CA ARG A 114 22.09 11.18 35.96
C ARG A 114 20.94 12.10 35.48
N THR A 115 19.96 12.28 36.38
CA THR A 115 18.86 13.27 36.40
C THR A 115 19.06 14.23 37.59
N PRO A 116 18.26 15.30 37.80
CA PRO A 116 17.53 16.21 36.88
C PRO A 116 17.71 17.71 37.25
N LEU A 117 17.40 18.67 36.36
CA LEU A 117 16.65 19.92 36.70
C LEU A 117 16.30 20.77 35.47
N ALA A 118 15.24 21.57 35.64
CA ALA A 118 14.45 22.29 34.66
C ALA A 118 15.15 23.44 33.90
N ALA A 119 14.74 23.65 32.65
CA ALA A 119 14.49 24.97 32.05
C ALA A 119 13.80 24.80 30.68
N ALA A 120 12.73 25.57 30.47
CA ALA A 120 12.03 25.65 29.20
C ALA A 120 12.98 26.04 28.05
N SER A 121 12.99 25.23 27.00
CA SER A 121 13.39 25.67 25.67
C SER A 121 12.50 24.94 24.66
N ALA A 122 11.80 25.72 23.85
CA ALA A 122 10.97 25.23 22.77
C ALA A 122 11.81 24.27 21.90
N SER A 123 11.36 23.01 21.85
CA SER A 123 12.05 21.92 21.18
C SER A 123 12.35 22.31 19.72
N LYS A 124 13.63 22.33 19.36
CA LYS A 124 14.07 22.48 17.98
C LYS A 124 13.51 21.30 17.18
N LYS A 125 12.46 21.61 16.41
CA LYS A 125 11.93 20.88 15.26
C LYS A 125 13.06 20.07 14.59
N GLY A 126 13.10 18.76 14.82
CA GLY A 126 14.19 17.89 14.40
C GLY A 126 14.21 17.75 12.88
N GLU A 127 15.26 18.26 12.22
CA GLU A 127 15.49 18.06 10.80
C GLU A 127 15.73 16.57 10.51
N CYS A 128 15.04 16.02 9.50
CA CYS A 128 15.31 14.69 8.95
C CYS A 128 16.79 14.57 8.56
N SER A 129 17.44 13.47 8.97
CA SER A 129 18.90 13.32 8.80
C SER A 129 19.28 13.27 7.30
N ASN A 130 20.46 13.78 6.93
CA ASN A 130 20.96 13.69 5.55
C ASN A 130 21.04 12.23 5.05
N PHE A 131 21.27 11.28 5.96
CA PHE A 131 21.24 9.86 5.65
C PHE A 131 19.84 9.40 5.23
N GLU A 132 18.79 9.76 5.98
CA GLU A 132 17.42 9.40 5.63
C GLU A 132 16.95 10.06 4.34
N LYS A 133 17.33 11.31 4.07
CA LYS A 133 17.04 11.96 2.79
C LYS A 133 17.62 11.17 1.61
N LYS A 134 18.89 10.76 1.70
CA LYS A 134 19.54 9.91 0.69
C LYS A 134 18.88 8.53 0.59
N LEU A 135 18.41 7.97 1.70
CA LEU A 135 17.75 6.68 1.71
C LEU A 135 16.35 6.74 1.06
N VAL A 136 15.60 7.82 1.30
CA VAL A 136 14.35 8.12 0.59
C VAL A 136 14.61 8.23 -0.91
N GLU A 137 15.59 9.05 -1.30
CA GLU A 137 15.98 9.23 -2.70
C GLU A 137 16.37 7.92 -3.36
N PHE A 138 17.17 7.10 -2.67
CA PHE A 138 17.52 5.75 -3.15
C PHE A 138 16.28 4.90 -3.42
N TYR A 139 15.33 4.81 -2.48
CA TYR A 139 14.11 4.02 -2.69
C TYR A 139 13.22 4.58 -3.81
N LYS A 140 13.09 5.91 -3.92
CA LYS A 140 12.36 6.54 -5.02
C LYS A 140 12.96 6.16 -6.38
N ASN A 141 14.29 6.28 -6.52
CA ASN A 141 14.99 5.93 -7.75
C ASN A 141 14.79 4.46 -8.13
N GLN A 142 14.77 3.54 -7.14
CA GLN A 142 14.50 2.13 -7.41
C GLN A 142 13.09 1.84 -7.93
N ILE A 143 12.10 2.67 -7.58
CA ILE A 143 10.73 2.58 -8.06
C ILE A 143 10.63 3.19 -9.47
N GLU A 144 11.19 4.38 -9.65
CA GLU A 144 11.17 5.14 -10.90
C GLU A 144 11.91 4.43 -12.04
N GLU A 145 13.04 3.81 -11.73
CA GLU A 145 13.89 3.07 -12.69
C GLU A 145 13.53 1.58 -12.78
N ASN A 146 12.38 1.16 -12.22
CA ASN A 146 11.97 -0.23 -12.29
C ASN A 146 11.56 -0.59 -13.74
N ASP A 147 12.14 -1.68 -14.27
CA ASP A 147 11.87 -2.19 -15.63
C ASP A 147 10.85 -3.35 -15.65
N SER A 148 10.27 -3.69 -14.50
CA SER A 148 9.23 -4.73 -14.43
C SER A 148 8.04 -4.36 -15.32
N PRO A 149 7.55 -5.30 -16.15
CA PRO A 149 6.42 -5.05 -17.05
C PRO A 149 5.09 -4.82 -16.32
N ILE A 150 5.01 -5.13 -15.02
CA ILE A 150 3.83 -4.90 -14.19
C ILE A 150 4.10 -3.75 -13.23
N TYR A 151 5.11 -3.87 -12.38
CA TYR A 151 5.35 -2.88 -11.32
C TYR A 151 5.93 -1.57 -11.86
N GLY A 152 7.00 -1.65 -12.65
CA GLY A 152 7.68 -0.47 -13.19
C GLY A 152 6.85 0.23 -14.26
N LEU A 153 6.30 -0.53 -15.22
CA LEU A 153 5.39 0.01 -16.22
C LEU A 153 4.12 0.59 -15.60
N GLY A 154 3.55 -0.10 -14.61
CA GLY A 154 2.37 0.35 -13.88
C GLY A 154 2.61 1.68 -13.17
N PHE A 155 3.72 1.77 -12.43
CA PHE A 155 4.12 3.01 -11.77
C PHE A 155 4.27 4.14 -12.78
N LYS A 156 5.09 3.98 -13.83
CA LYS A 156 5.34 5.04 -14.83
C LYS A 156 4.03 5.55 -15.45
N LYS A 157 3.13 4.64 -15.82
CA LYS A 157 1.83 4.99 -16.41
C LYS A 157 0.92 5.76 -15.44
N VAL A 158 0.75 5.27 -14.21
CA VAL A 158 -0.13 5.92 -13.23
C VAL A 158 0.46 7.21 -12.70
N TYR A 159 1.78 7.25 -12.49
CA TYR A 159 2.49 8.45 -12.05
C TYR A 159 2.41 9.57 -13.10
N GLU A 160 2.50 9.24 -14.39
CA GLU A 160 2.24 10.20 -15.47
C GLU A 160 0.81 10.76 -15.40
N MET A 161 -0.21 9.91 -15.22
CA MET A 161 -1.61 10.37 -15.05
C MET A 161 -1.78 11.30 -13.83
N VAL A 162 -1.12 10.97 -12.72
CA VAL A 162 -1.13 11.77 -11.49
C VAL A 162 -0.38 13.09 -11.69
N SER A 163 0.61 13.16 -12.58
CA SER A 163 1.32 14.42 -12.86
C SER A 163 0.45 15.45 -13.59
N TYR A 164 -0.55 14.99 -14.34
CA TYR A 164 -1.51 15.84 -15.06
C TYR A 164 -2.80 16.12 -14.26
N THR A 165 -3.06 15.37 -13.19
CA THR A 165 -4.30 15.45 -12.39
C THR A 165 -3.96 15.37 -10.89
N SER A 166 -4.93 15.01 -10.04
CA SER A 166 -4.65 14.57 -8.67
C SER A 166 -4.67 13.05 -8.55
N PHE A 167 -3.98 12.50 -7.54
CA PHE A 167 -4.09 11.07 -7.21
C PHE A 167 -5.53 10.61 -7.03
N GLN A 168 -6.39 11.44 -6.43
CA GLN A 168 -7.80 11.12 -6.20
C GLN A 168 -8.60 11.06 -7.51
N GLU A 169 -8.32 11.93 -8.48
CA GLU A 169 -8.96 11.91 -9.80
C GLU A 169 -8.46 10.72 -10.61
N THR A 170 -7.15 10.50 -10.67
CA THR A 170 -6.57 9.31 -11.33
C THR A 170 -7.14 8.02 -10.75
N LEU A 171 -7.30 7.95 -9.42
CA LEU A 171 -7.91 6.80 -8.75
C LEU A 171 -9.35 6.58 -9.22
N LYS A 172 -10.17 7.63 -9.29
CA LYS A 172 -11.54 7.56 -9.80
C LYS A 172 -11.58 7.11 -11.26
N ASP A 173 -10.69 7.64 -12.09
CA ASP A 173 -10.61 7.29 -13.50
C ASP A 173 -10.22 5.83 -13.70
N ILE A 174 -9.19 5.35 -12.99
CA ILE A 174 -8.77 3.94 -13.04
C ILE A 174 -9.89 3.01 -12.54
N ILE A 175 -10.60 3.40 -11.48
CA ILE A 175 -11.74 2.63 -10.95
C ILE A 175 -12.92 2.61 -11.93
N HIS A 176 -13.15 3.70 -12.65
CA HIS A 176 -14.28 3.81 -13.56
C HIS A 176 -14.04 3.08 -14.88
N TRP A 177 -12.81 3.11 -15.39
CA TRP A 177 -12.43 2.60 -16.71
C TRP A 177 -11.67 1.27 -16.68
N GLY A 178 -11.18 0.84 -15.51
CA GLY A 178 -10.51 -0.44 -15.30
C GLY A 178 -11.49 -1.56 -14.98
#